data_AF-A0A946YS45-F1
#
_entry.id   AF-A0A946YS45-F1
#
_cell.length_a   1.000
_cell.length_b   1.000
_cell.length_c   1.000
_cell.angle_alpha   90.00
_cell.angle_beta   90.00
_cell.angle_gamma   90.00
#
_symmetry.space_group_name_H-M   'P 1'
#
loop_
_entity.id
_entity.type
_entity.pdbx_description
1 polymer ?
#
loop_
_entity_poly.entity_id
_entity_poly.type
_entity_poly.pdbx_seq_one_letter_code
_entity_poly.pdbx_strand_id
1 'polypeptide(L)'
;MPRSKKKPDFESSIERLEEIVELLEEGELSLEESLKHFEEGVALTRNCQGALGEAEQKIRLLSEKNGELSIAELDSTDPDGASLDD
;
A
#
# COMPACT_ATOMS: atom_id res chain seq x y z
N MET A 1 15.78 28.33 1.20
CA MET A 1 15.57 26.93 0.80
C MET A 1 14.14 26.56 1.16
N PRO A 2 13.27 26.17 0.20
CA PRO A 2 11.93 25.76 0.56
C PRO A 2 12.01 24.38 1.21
N ARG A 3 11.62 24.29 2.49
CA ARG A 3 11.42 23.01 3.15
C ARG A 3 10.30 22.32 2.38
N SER A 4 10.68 21.34 1.55
CA SER A 4 9.73 20.38 0.99
C SER A 4 8.90 19.91 2.17
N LYS A 5 7.60 20.24 2.17
CA LYS A 5 6.66 19.68 3.13
C LYS A 5 6.79 18.17 2.93
N LYS A 6 7.56 17.49 3.78
CA LYS A 6 7.65 16.03 3.81
C LYS A 6 6.20 15.57 3.79
N LYS A 7 5.74 14.94 2.72
CA LYS A 7 4.44 14.27 2.70
C LYS A 7 4.53 13.25 3.85
N PRO A 8 3.80 13.41 4.96
CA PRO A 8 3.93 12.52 6.12
C PRO A 8 3.31 11.13 5.90
N ASP A 9 3.10 10.69 4.65
CA ASP A 9 1.88 9.94 4.33
C ASP A 9 2.10 8.46 3.95
N PHE A 10 3.26 8.10 3.39
CA PHE A 10 3.54 6.71 2.99
C PHE A 10 4.50 6.03 3.95
N GLU A 11 5.74 6.52 4.06
CA GLU A 11 6.77 5.93 4.94
C GLU A 11 6.29 5.81 6.39
N SER A 12 5.69 6.87 6.94
CA SER A 12 5.14 6.82 8.31
C SER A 12 3.97 5.85 8.45
N SER A 13 3.18 5.66 7.38
CA SER A 13 2.07 4.69 7.39
C SER A 13 2.58 3.25 7.35
N ILE A 14 3.71 3.01 6.67
CA ILE A 14 4.42 1.73 6.67
C ILE A 14 5.06 1.46 8.03
N GLU A 15 5.83 2.41 8.59
CA GLU A 15 6.40 2.29 9.94
C GLU A 15 5.33 1.96 10.97
N ARG A 16 4.19 2.67 10.92
CA ARG A 16 3.07 2.41 11.84
C ARG A 16 2.43 1.04 11.63
N LEU A 17 2.36 0.56 10.38
CA LEU A 17 1.82 -0.76 10.09
C LEU A 17 2.73 -1.86 10.65
N GLU A 18 4.06 -1.70 10.55
CA GLU A 18 5.05 -2.61 11.13
C GLU A 18 4.89 -2.68 12.66
N GLU A 19 4.79 -1.53 13.34
CA GLU A 19 4.52 -1.48 14.79
C GLU A 19 3.23 -2.21 15.16
N ILE A 20 2.15 -2.04 14.38
CA ILE A 20 0.88 -2.72 14.62
C ILE A 20 1.03 -4.24 14.49
N VAL A 21 1.77 -4.71 13.49
CA VAL A 21 2.02 -6.14 13.29
C VAL A 21 2.80 -6.70 14.49
N GLU A 22 3.87 -6.02 14.92
CA GLU A 22 4.64 -6.44 16.09
C GLU A 22 3.74 -6.55 17.34
N LEU A 23 2.92 -5.53 17.62
CA LEU A 23 2.00 -5.53 18.76
C LEU A 23 0.95 -6.66 18.70
N LEU A 24 0.45 -6.98 17.50
CA LEU A 24 -0.51 -8.08 17.31
C LEU A 24 0.16 -9.45 17.46
N GLU A 25 1.42 -9.60 17.06
CA GLU A 25 2.20 -10.84 17.17
C GLU A 25 2.67 -11.12 18.60
N GLU A 26 2.95 -10.08 19.39
CA GLU A 26 3.31 -10.21 20.81
C GLU A 26 2.20 -10.88 21.65
N GLY A 27 0.93 -10.69 21.27
CA GLY A 27 -0.20 -11.38 21.87
C GLY A 27 -0.56 -10.93 23.30
N GLU A 28 -0.01 -9.81 23.78
CA GLU A 28 -0.33 -9.23 25.09
C GLU A 28 -1.58 -8.34 25.08
N LEU A 29 -2.11 -8.04 23.89
CA LEU A 29 -3.28 -7.18 23.70
C LEU A 29 -4.59 -7.86 24.09
N SER A 30 -5.49 -7.08 24.70
CA SER A 30 -6.88 -7.51 24.84
C SER A 30 -7.59 -7.58 23.48
N LEU A 31 -8.68 -8.35 23.40
CA LEU A 31 -9.46 -8.46 22.16
C LEU A 31 -9.89 -7.11 21.58
N GLU A 32 -10.30 -6.17 22.45
CA GLU A 32 -10.74 -4.83 22.03
C GLU A 32 -9.57 -4.00 21.47
N GLU A 33 -8.40 -4.10 22.08
CA GLU A 33 -7.18 -3.44 21.58
C GLU A 33 -6.71 -4.06 20.25
N SER A 34 -6.71 -5.39 20.14
CA SER A 34 -6.37 -6.09 18.89
C SER A 34 -7.29 -5.69 17.74
N LEU A 35 -8.59 -5.56 17.99
CA LEU A 35 -9.55 -5.10 16.99
C LEU A 35 -9.27 -3.66 16.55
N LYS A 36 -8.96 -2.77 17.51
CA LYS A 36 -8.62 -1.38 17.21
C LYS A 36 -7.35 -1.27 16.37
N HIS A 37 -6.30 -2.01 16.71
CA HIS A 37 -5.06 -2.03 15.94
C HIS A 37 -5.24 -2.65 14.56
N PHE A 38 -6.08 -3.68 14.44
CA PHE A 38 -6.44 -4.25 13.15
C PHE A 38 -7.17 -3.24 12.24
N GLU A 39 -8.17 -2.52 12.77
CA GLU A 39 -8.86 -1.46 12.03
C GLU A 39 -7.90 -0.35 11.57
N GLU A 40 -6.98 0.05 12.45
CA GLU A 40 -5.92 1.01 12.14
C GLU A 40 -5.03 0.49 11.00
N GLY A 41 -4.56 -0.75 11.09
CA GLY A 41 -3.72 -1.37 10.06
C GLY A 41 -4.41 -1.47 8.69
N VAL A 42 -5.71 -1.76 8.67
CA VAL A 42 -6.51 -1.77 7.43
C VAL A 42 -6.61 -0.37 6.82
N ALA A 43 -6.82 0.66 7.65
CA ALA A 43 -6.88 2.05 7.18
C ALA A 43 -5.53 2.50 6.60
N LEU A 44 -4.43 2.19 7.28
CA LEU A 44 -3.07 2.51 6.82
C LEU A 44 -2.75 1.81 5.50
N THR A 45 -3.08 0.53 5.37
CA THR A 45 -2.88 -0.24 4.13
C THR A 45 -3.61 0.40 2.95
N ARG A 46 -4.85 0.83 3.14
CA ARG A 46 -5.63 1.53 2.10
C ARG A 46 -5.00 2.86 1.70
N ASN A 47 -4.50 3.62 2.68
CA ASN A 47 -3.82 4.88 2.40
C ASN A 47 -2.54 4.65 1.57
N CYS A 48 -1.74 3.63 1.93
CA CYS A 48 -0.55 3.25 1.19
C CYS A 48 -0.88 2.87 -0.26
N GLN A 49 -1.89 2.03 -0.47
CA GLN A 49 -2.36 1.65 -1.80
C GLN A 49 -2.81 2.86 -2.62
N GLY A 50 -3.56 3.79 -2.01
CA GLY A 50 -3.96 5.04 -2.66
C GLY A 50 -2.77 5.89 -3.09
N ALA A 51 -1.79 6.07 -2.21
CA ALA A 51 -0.57 6.82 -2.50
C ALA A 51 0.24 6.20 -3.65
N LEU A 52 0.35 4.87 -3.70
CA LEU A 52 0.99 4.16 -4.80
C LEU A 52 0.22 4.35 -6.12
N GLY A 53 -1.11 4.23 -6.09
CA GLY A 53 -1.96 4.47 -7.26
C GLY A 53 -1.82 5.88 -7.83
N GLU A 54 -1.79 6.90 -6.97
CA GLU A 54 -1.52 8.29 -7.38
C GLU A 54 -0.14 8.45 -8.02
N ALA A 55 0.88 7.82 -7.43
CA ALA A 55 2.25 7.86 -7.95
C ALA A 55 2.31 7.21 -9.35
N GLU A 56 1.74 6.02 -9.52
CA GLU A 56 1.67 5.36 -10.82
C GLU A 56 0.93 6.20 -11.87
N GLN A 57 -0.23 6.78 -11.51
CA GLN A 57 -0.98 7.65 -12.42
C GLN A 57 -0.13 8.83 -12.88
N LYS A 58 0.63 9.44 -11.96
CA LYS A 58 1.53 10.53 -12.28
C LYS A 58 2.65 10.08 -13.23
N ILE A 59 3.22 8.89 -13.02
CA ILE A 59 4.23 8.31 -13.91
C ILE A 59 3.64 8.06 -15.31
N ARG A 60 2.43 7.50 -15.39
CA ARG A 60 1.71 7.29 -16.66
C ARG A 60 1.56 8.60 -17.43
N LEU A 61 1.02 9.64 -16.80
CA LEU A 61 0.83 10.96 -17.43
C LEU A 61 2.14 11.60 -17.91
N LEU A 62 3.23 11.44 -17.15
CA LEU A 62 4.54 11.97 -17.54
C LEU A 62 5.13 11.20 -18.73
N SER A 63 4.94 9.88 -18.78
CA SER A 63 5.44 9.01 -19.86
C SER A 63 4.66 9.25 -21.17
N GLU A 64 3.32 9.38 -21.08
CA GLU A 64 2.45 9.79 -22.20
C GLU A 64 2.87 11.13 -22.80
N LYS A 65 3.17 12.12 -21.95
CA LYS A 65 3.62 13.44 -22.38
C LYS A 65 4.99 13.41 -23.08
N ASN A 66 5.81 12.42 -22.76
CA ASN A 66 7.15 12.25 -23.33
C ASN A 66 7.18 11.28 -24.54
N GLY A 67 6.02 10.76 -24.97
CA GLY A 67 5.89 9.91 -26.15
C GLY A 67 6.28 8.44 -25.95
N GLU A 68 6.47 7.99 -24.71
CA GLU A 68 6.85 6.61 -24.37
C GLU A 68 5.73 5.96 -23.54
N LEU A 69 5.07 4.94 -24.08
CA LEU A 69 4.11 4.06 -23.38
C LEU A 69 4.62 2.62 -23.58
N SER A 70 4.57 1.71 -22.60
CA SER A 70 3.40 1.29 -21.84
C SER A 70 3.75 0.63 -20.50
N ILE A 71 3.03 0.97 -19.42
CA ILE A 71 3.03 0.24 -18.13
C ILE A 71 1.96 -0.88 -18.14
N ALA A 72 1.16 -0.97 -19.21
CA ALA A 72 0.01 -1.88 -19.31
C ALA A 72 0.37 -3.37 -19.45
N GLU A 73 1.65 -3.75 -19.44
CA GLU A 73 2.06 -5.16 -19.54
C GLU A 73 2.28 -5.86 -18.18
N LEU A 74 2.07 -5.18 -17.04
CA LEU A 74 2.36 -5.75 -15.70
C LEU A 74 1.13 -6.25 -14.92
N ASP A 75 -0.09 -6.06 -15.43
CA ASP A 75 -1.32 -6.55 -14.77
C ASP A 75 -1.85 -7.87 -15.35
N SER A 76 -1.04 -8.58 -16.16
CA SER A 76 -1.38 -9.93 -16.64
C SER A 76 -0.92 -11.02 -15.67
N THR A 77 -1.15 -10.83 -14.36
CA THR A 77 -1.20 -11.97 -13.45
C THR A 77 -2.66 -12.27 -13.19
N ASP A 78 -3.24 -13.09 -14.07
CA ASP A 78 -4.44 -13.88 -13.74
C ASP A 78 -4.17 -14.57 -12.38
N PRO A 79 -4.93 -14.25 -11.31
CA PRO A 79 -4.77 -14.95 -10.03
C PRO A 79 -5.42 -16.34 -10.04
N ASP A 80 -6.16 -16.71 -11.08
CA ASP A 80 -6.90 -17.97 -11.17
C ASP A 80 -6.29 -18.93 -12.20
N GLY A 81 -5.04 -19.32 -11.95
CA GLY A 81 -4.34 -20.41 -12.65
C GLY A 81 -4.33 -21.73 -11.87
N ALA A 82 -5.20 -21.91 -10.86
CA ALA A 82 -5.38 -23.19 -10.19
C ALA A 82 -6.31 -24.09 -11.03
N SER A 83 -5.76 -24.67 -12.09
CA SER A 83 -6.26 -25.92 -12.65
C SER A 83 -6.11 -27.02 -11.60
N LEU A 84 -7.11 -27.17 -10.74
CA LEU A 84 -7.42 -28.43 -10.09
C LEU A 84 -8.19 -29.26 -11.12
N ASP A 85 -7.47 -29.92 -12.03
CA ASP A 85 -8.00 -31.07 -12.74
C ASP A 85 -8.18 -32.20 -11.72
N ASP A 86 -9.43 -32.39 -11.28
CA ASP A 86 -10.00 -33.70 -10.89
C ASP A 86 -10.87 -34.20 -12.06
#